data_AF-A0A939Y7N5-F1
#
_entry.id   AF-A0A939Y7N5-F1
#
_cell.length_a   1.000
_cell.length_b   1.000
_cell.length_c   1.000
_cell.angle_alpha   90.00
_cell.angle_beta   90.00
_cell.angle_gamma   90.00
#
_symmetry.space_group_name_H-M   'P 1'
#
loop_
_entity.id
_entity.type
_entity.pdbx_description
1 polymer ?
#
loop_
_entity_poly.entity_id
_entity_poly.type
_entity_poly.pdbx_seq_one_letter_code
_entity_poly.pdbx_strand_id
1 'polypeptide(L)'
;MKKTDRTSRNKKLLTGLLCLLLACALLFTSCAPSALTRAAFTYQSGTMDEDSFMYYTDDFFRHPSTEYDASLATASLSFAMASFASIEDYRYDHRYVNGEELLKKLGFRDIAANAFFHEKPGTDSFGVMIGRKDLDGATLLAVGLRGANYESEWASNFTIGTETDANGYHKGFYEASGIILEELKNYVTSNGLQGRIKIWISGYSRAGAACNVASGRLDEYIRDGVPFLGDAVQLAKEDLYSYCFEAPQGAPLDEERTAKSDTFSNIFCIINPNDPVPKVPMTAMGFTRFGREILLPTELSDLHFEQSLETVREQFSRLRSFGDWGIYRISDFSVYDSGKFSGFKISLTASGSVRNWTQAQYLDELLTAFAEVIGSRDDYAATLQSGMRDLFHLAYARKNTSASLKDIALQFARELLLTDEVSVLTDDLMHNRSRLKQDAAPIIHRALLRMGLDTELGAIEKTVVDLVNALFSTLLDRFYLFPTLLSFDNLKAVSSAHYPELCLAYMRAMDPHYVSEPVSVPLDGRYYVLTAFPGTKVTVRQGSELIAAVEEDLPAETGYRIPNGLWAGMIRIVLPAHETYQVTVSTDQNVSLTLEDPGRVESTEQALSFTQTAEGYRFDIAPAD
;
A
#
# COMPACT_ATOMS: atom_id res chain seq x y z
N MET A 1 -37.52 -27.91 67.22
CA MET A 1 -37.53 -26.76 66.28
C MET A 1 -36.09 -26.31 66.04
N LYS A 2 -35.63 -26.45 64.79
CA LYS A 2 -34.23 -26.29 64.33
C LYS A 2 -33.84 -24.81 64.27
N LYS A 3 -32.83 -24.41 65.05
CA LYS A 3 -32.23 -23.05 64.98
C LYS A 3 -30.69 -23.07 65.00
N THR A 4 -30.07 -24.17 64.57
CA THR A 4 -28.60 -24.36 64.66
C THR A 4 -27.86 -24.59 63.34
N ASP A 5 -28.49 -24.40 62.18
CA ASP A 5 -27.86 -24.79 60.90
C ASP A 5 -27.64 -23.65 59.89
N ARG A 6 -28.06 -22.41 60.18
CA ARG A 6 -27.92 -21.29 59.22
C ARG A 6 -26.53 -20.65 59.24
N THR A 7 -25.91 -20.51 60.40
CA THR A 7 -24.58 -19.89 60.54
C THR A 7 -23.43 -20.79 60.07
N SER A 8 -23.57 -22.11 60.24
CA SER A 8 -22.63 -23.12 59.71
C SER A 8 -22.69 -23.19 58.17
N ARG A 9 -23.91 -23.22 57.60
CA ARG A 9 -24.11 -23.19 56.14
C ARG A 9 -23.57 -21.91 55.51
N ASN A 10 -23.82 -20.74 56.10
CA ASN A 10 -23.36 -19.47 55.55
C ASN A 10 -21.83 -19.36 55.59
N LYS A 11 -21.15 -19.87 56.62
CA LYS A 11 -19.68 -19.93 56.64
C LYS A 11 -19.15 -20.85 55.55
N LYS A 12 -19.69 -22.07 55.40
CA LYS A 12 -19.27 -23.01 54.33
C LYS A 12 -19.54 -22.46 52.92
N LEU A 13 -20.64 -21.73 52.72
CA LEU A 13 -20.96 -21.10 51.45
C LEU A 13 -19.98 -19.96 51.13
N LEU A 14 -19.63 -19.14 52.13
CA LEU A 14 -18.68 -18.04 51.99
C LEU A 14 -17.26 -18.55 51.76
N THR A 15 -16.84 -19.62 52.44
CA THR A 15 -15.54 -20.27 52.21
C THR A 15 -15.49 -20.95 50.85
N GLY A 16 -16.59 -21.57 50.39
CA GLY A 16 -16.71 -22.13 49.05
C GLY A 16 -16.62 -21.06 47.96
N LEU A 17 -17.29 -19.92 48.14
CA LEU A 17 -17.23 -18.78 47.23
C LEU A 17 -15.84 -18.14 47.20
N LEU A 18 -15.17 -18.03 48.35
CA LEU A 18 -13.81 -17.50 48.45
C LEU A 18 -12.80 -18.45 47.80
N CYS A 19 -12.93 -19.76 47.98
CA CYS A 19 -12.11 -20.75 47.30
C CYS A 19 -12.38 -20.78 45.79
N LEU A 20 -13.62 -20.54 45.36
CA LEU A 20 -13.97 -20.42 43.93
C LEU A 20 -13.39 -19.14 43.33
N LEU A 21 -13.43 -18.02 44.06
CA LEU A 21 -12.82 -16.74 43.67
C LEU A 21 -11.29 -16.82 43.63
N LEU A 22 -10.67 -17.53 44.59
CA LEU A 22 -9.24 -17.84 44.61
C LEU A 22 -8.86 -18.81 43.49
N ALA A 23 -9.69 -19.83 43.20
CA ALA A 23 -9.48 -20.73 42.07
C ALA A 23 -9.67 -20.02 40.73
N CYS A 24 -10.64 -19.10 40.60
CA CYS A 24 -10.79 -18.22 39.45
C CYS A 24 -9.61 -17.24 39.32
N ALA A 25 -9.11 -16.68 40.42
CA ALA A 25 -7.92 -15.84 40.42
C ALA A 25 -6.63 -16.62 40.10
N LEU A 26 -6.58 -17.91 40.43
CA LEU A 26 -5.49 -18.83 40.06
C LEU A 26 -5.64 -19.41 38.64
N LEU A 27 -6.84 -19.36 38.04
CA LEU A 27 -7.06 -19.64 36.62
C LEU A 27 -6.66 -18.43 35.74
N PHE A 28 -6.49 -17.26 36.34
CA PHE A 28 -5.74 -16.13 35.79
C PHE A 28 -4.32 -16.12 36.34
N THR A 29 -3.57 -17.22 36.22
CA THR A 29 -2.12 -17.08 36.13
C THR A 29 -1.84 -16.32 34.85
N SER A 30 -1.82 -14.99 34.92
CA SER A 30 -1.19 -14.20 33.89
C SER A 30 0.25 -14.69 33.80
N CYS A 31 0.59 -15.33 32.68
CA CYS A 31 2.00 -15.54 32.34
C CYS A 31 2.68 -14.17 32.50
N ALA A 32 3.81 -14.10 33.20
CA ALA A 32 4.49 -12.83 33.43
C ALA A 32 4.67 -12.10 32.08
N PRO A 33 4.50 -10.78 32.00
CA PRO A 33 4.69 -10.05 30.75
C PRO A 33 6.07 -10.35 30.18
N SER A 34 6.13 -10.63 28.88
CA SER A 34 7.39 -10.80 28.18
C SER A 34 8.08 -9.43 28.11
N ALA A 35 9.40 -9.39 28.36
CA ALA A 35 10.15 -8.15 28.31
C ALA A 35 10.22 -7.61 26.88
N LEU A 36 9.87 -6.34 26.70
CA LEU A 36 10.06 -5.64 25.44
C LEU A 36 11.55 -5.57 25.11
N THR A 37 11.93 -6.17 23.99
CA THR A 37 13.31 -6.30 23.54
C THR A 37 13.55 -5.38 22.35
N ARG A 38 14.63 -4.59 22.40
CA ARG A 38 15.15 -3.86 21.24
C ARG A 38 16.12 -4.76 20.48
N ALA A 39 15.73 -5.23 19.30
CA ALA A 39 16.52 -6.13 18.46
C ALA A 39 17.06 -5.39 17.24
N ALA A 40 18.35 -5.53 16.95
CA ALA A 40 18.92 -5.04 15.69
C ALA A 40 18.59 -6.00 14.55
N PHE A 41 18.27 -5.46 13.37
CA PHE A 41 18.03 -6.22 12.15
C PHE A 41 18.72 -5.54 10.97
N THR A 42 18.93 -6.31 9.92
CA THR A 42 19.56 -5.89 8.67
C THR A 42 18.58 -6.16 7.54
N TYR A 43 18.57 -5.35 6.49
CA TYR A 43 17.65 -5.50 5.36
C TYR A 43 18.27 -4.98 4.05
N GLN A 44 17.83 -5.51 2.92
CA GLN A 44 18.32 -5.05 1.63
C GLN A 44 17.78 -3.65 1.31
N SER A 45 18.67 -2.70 1.01
CA SER A 45 18.34 -1.34 0.59
C SER A 45 19.26 -0.88 -0.54
N GLY A 46 18.68 -0.49 -1.68
CA GLY A 46 19.45 -0.01 -2.82
C GLY A 46 20.49 -1.04 -3.29
N THR A 47 21.77 -0.76 -3.05
CA THR A 47 22.90 -1.60 -3.48
C THR A 47 23.64 -2.29 -2.34
N MET A 48 23.16 -2.21 -1.11
CA MET A 48 23.77 -2.87 0.05
C MET A 48 22.70 -3.40 1.01
N ASP A 49 23.12 -4.07 2.07
CA ASP A 49 22.23 -4.31 3.20
C ASP A 49 22.48 -3.22 4.27
N GLU A 50 21.41 -2.75 4.90
CA GLU A 50 21.42 -1.64 5.86
C GLU A 50 20.95 -2.09 7.23
N ASP A 51 21.49 -1.43 8.27
CA ASP A 51 21.16 -1.72 9.66
C ASP A 51 19.98 -0.88 10.17
N SER A 52 19.13 -1.51 10.98
CA SER A 52 18.07 -0.86 11.73
C SER A 52 17.76 -1.62 13.02
N PHE A 53 16.68 -1.27 13.71
CA PHE A 53 16.24 -1.95 14.91
C PHE A 53 14.72 -1.98 15.03
N MET A 54 14.22 -2.98 15.74
CA MET A 54 12.81 -3.16 16.07
C MET A 54 12.60 -3.32 17.58
N TYR A 55 11.38 -3.05 18.04
CA TYR A 55 10.92 -3.48 19.36
C TYR A 55 10.03 -4.71 19.21
N TYR A 56 10.25 -5.72 20.05
CA TYR A 56 9.54 -6.99 20.01
C TYR A 56 9.24 -7.52 21.40
N THR A 57 8.06 -8.10 21.58
CA THR A 57 7.65 -8.87 22.75
C THR A 57 6.73 -10.00 22.33
N ASP A 58 6.78 -11.14 23.02
CA ASP A 58 5.85 -12.25 22.80
C ASP A 58 4.42 -11.86 23.19
N ASP A 59 4.25 -10.80 24.00
CA ASP A 59 2.96 -10.30 24.45
C ASP A 59 2.10 -9.75 23.29
N PHE A 60 2.71 -9.39 22.16
CA PHE A 60 1.99 -9.03 20.93
C PHE A 60 1.04 -10.13 20.46
N PHE A 61 1.32 -11.40 20.79
CA PHE A 61 0.52 -12.55 20.35
C PHE A 61 -0.43 -13.07 21.44
N ARG A 62 -0.65 -12.30 22.52
CA ARG A 62 -1.66 -12.60 23.56
C ARG A 62 -3.04 -12.09 23.20
N HIS A 63 -3.11 -10.98 22.49
CA HIS A 63 -4.36 -10.37 22.04
C HIS A 63 -4.82 -11.02 20.72
N PRO A 64 -6.14 -11.06 20.45
CA PRO A 64 -6.66 -11.58 19.18
C PRO A 64 -6.07 -10.82 17.99
N SER A 65 -5.70 -11.52 16.92
CA SER A 65 -5.19 -10.90 15.70
C SER A 65 -6.19 -10.00 14.95
N THR A 66 -7.47 -10.03 15.33
CA THR A 66 -8.52 -9.14 14.78
C THR A 66 -8.44 -7.71 15.33
N GLU A 67 -7.62 -7.47 16.35
CA GLU A 67 -7.36 -6.16 16.93
C GLU A 67 -6.05 -5.59 16.35
N TYR A 68 -6.12 -4.37 15.79
CA TYR A 68 -4.95 -3.71 15.22
C TYR A 68 -4.02 -3.23 16.34
N ASP A 69 -2.75 -3.59 16.28
CA ASP A 69 -1.70 -3.11 17.18
C ASP A 69 -0.63 -2.39 16.36
N ALA A 70 -0.46 -1.09 16.58
CA ALA A 70 0.49 -0.25 15.86
C ALA A 70 1.96 -0.67 16.11
N SER A 71 2.28 -1.15 17.31
CA SER A 71 3.64 -1.60 17.65
C SER A 71 3.96 -2.94 17.00
N LEU A 72 3.00 -3.87 16.98
CA LEU A 72 3.13 -5.12 16.23
C LEU A 72 3.18 -4.85 14.71
N ALA A 73 2.47 -3.85 14.20
CA ALA A 73 2.58 -3.45 12.80
C ALA A 73 4.00 -2.93 12.48
N THR A 74 4.58 -2.06 13.31
CA THR A 74 5.98 -1.61 13.13
C THR A 74 6.99 -2.76 13.20
N ALA A 75 6.78 -3.69 14.14
CA ALA A 75 7.58 -4.91 14.25
C ALA A 75 7.44 -5.80 13.01
N SER A 76 6.23 -5.90 12.44
CA SER A 76 5.93 -6.69 11.24
C SER A 76 6.58 -6.10 10.00
N LEU A 77 6.58 -4.78 9.82
CA LEU A 77 7.31 -4.15 8.72
C LEU A 77 8.82 -4.39 8.84
N SER A 78 9.37 -4.30 10.06
CA SER A 78 10.78 -4.61 10.31
C SER A 78 11.11 -6.07 9.94
N PHE A 79 10.22 -7.01 10.26
CA PHE A 79 10.36 -8.42 9.87
C PHE A 79 10.21 -8.65 8.36
N ALA A 80 9.28 -7.96 7.70
CA ALA A 80 9.12 -7.99 6.25
C ALA A 80 10.40 -7.48 5.54
N MET A 81 10.97 -6.37 6.00
CA MET A 81 12.21 -5.82 5.48
C MET A 81 13.40 -6.76 5.70
N ALA A 82 13.53 -7.36 6.89
CA ALA A 82 14.58 -8.34 7.15
C ALA A 82 14.43 -9.61 6.28
N SER A 83 13.22 -9.92 5.81
CA SER A 83 12.93 -11.05 4.93
C SER A 83 13.24 -10.77 3.45
N PHE A 84 13.69 -9.57 3.10
CA PHE A 84 14.20 -9.27 1.76
C PHE A 84 15.42 -10.13 1.43
N ALA A 85 15.67 -10.37 0.14
CA ALA A 85 16.85 -11.11 -0.26
C ALA A 85 18.11 -10.27 -0.07
N SER A 86 18.97 -10.68 0.86
CA SER A 86 20.27 -10.06 1.14
C SER A 86 21.11 -9.92 -0.13
N ILE A 87 21.85 -8.81 -0.22
CA ILE A 87 22.82 -8.56 -1.30
C ILE A 87 24.28 -8.77 -0.84
N GLU A 88 24.53 -8.99 0.46
CA GLU A 88 25.88 -9.10 1.03
C GLU A 88 26.58 -10.46 0.80
N ASP A 89 25.89 -11.44 0.21
CA ASP A 89 26.51 -12.63 -0.38
C ASP A 89 26.05 -12.80 -1.85
N TYR A 90 27.00 -12.86 -2.79
CA TYR A 90 26.69 -13.10 -4.20
C TYR A 90 26.17 -14.53 -4.46
N ARG A 91 26.24 -15.41 -3.46
CA ARG A 91 25.69 -16.76 -3.55
C ARG A 91 24.18 -16.74 -3.31
N TYR A 92 23.45 -17.34 -4.24
CA TYR A 92 22.01 -17.44 -4.15
C TYR A 92 21.52 -18.49 -3.14
N ASP A 93 22.41 -19.32 -2.60
CA ASP A 93 22.09 -20.43 -1.70
C ASP A 93 21.72 -20.00 -0.26
N HIS A 94 21.86 -18.72 0.09
CA HIS A 94 21.56 -18.24 1.46
C HIS A 94 21.08 -16.78 1.52
N ARG A 95 20.33 -16.29 0.52
CA ARG A 95 19.89 -14.88 0.51
C ARG A 95 18.85 -14.51 1.58
N TYR A 96 18.38 -15.46 2.39
CA TYR A 96 17.46 -15.23 3.51
C TYR A 96 18.17 -14.94 4.85
N VAL A 97 19.51 -14.79 4.85
CA VAL A 97 20.34 -14.65 6.05
C VAL A 97 19.87 -13.55 7.02
N ASN A 98 19.46 -12.39 6.50
CA ASN A 98 19.00 -11.26 7.32
C ASN A 98 17.77 -11.62 8.18
N GLY A 99 16.78 -12.27 7.56
CA GLY A 99 15.59 -12.75 8.24
C GLY A 99 15.92 -13.86 9.22
N GLU A 100 16.81 -14.79 8.84
CA GLU A 100 17.24 -15.88 9.71
C GLU A 100 17.92 -15.36 10.98
N GLU A 101 18.83 -14.40 10.85
CA GLU A 101 19.51 -13.78 11.97
C GLU A 101 18.55 -13.03 12.89
N LEU A 102 17.59 -12.30 12.33
CA LEU A 102 16.56 -11.62 13.11
C LEU A 102 15.74 -12.65 13.91
N LEU A 103 15.22 -13.69 13.26
CA LEU A 103 14.43 -14.72 13.93
C LEU A 103 15.22 -15.40 15.06
N LYS A 104 16.50 -15.72 14.85
CA LYS A 104 17.38 -16.25 15.92
C LYS A 104 17.50 -15.28 17.10
N LYS A 105 17.69 -13.97 16.83
CA LYS A 105 17.76 -12.92 17.87
C LYS A 105 16.45 -12.79 18.66
N LEU A 106 15.31 -13.00 18.01
CA LEU A 106 13.98 -12.97 18.65
C LEU A 106 13.63 -14.29 19.39
N GLY A 107 14.52 -15.29 19.33
CA GLY A 107 14.36 -16.58 20.02
C GLY A 107 13.55 -17.61 19.24
N PHE A 108 13.32 -17.41 17.94
CA PHE A 108 12.79 -18.44 17.07
C PHE A 108 13.86 -19.49 16.75
N ARG A 109 13.41 -20.72 16.53
CA ARG A 109 14.23 -21.91 16.26
C ARG A 109 13.67 -22.69 15.08
N ASP A 110 14.41 -23.70 14.66
CA ASP A 110 14.08 -24.60 13.54
C ASP A 110 13.74 -23.81 12.26
N ILE A 111 14.52 -22.76 11.97
CA ILE A 111 14.28 -21.86 10.83
C ILE A 111 14.60 -22.61 9.53
N ALA A 112 13.66 -22.60 8.59
CA ALA A 112 13.80 -23.19 7.28
C ALA A 112 13.38 -22.21 6.19
N ALA A 113 14.08 -22.22 5.06
CA ALA A 113 13.73 -21.45 3.87
C ALA A 113 13.50 -22.41 2.69
N ASN A 114 12.50 -22.12 1.86
CA ASN A 114 12.14 -22.94 0.72
C ASN A 114 13.18 -22.89 -0.41
N ALA A 115 13.07 -23.80 -1.38
CA ALA A 115 14.02 -23.94 -2.49
C ALA A 115 14.29 -22.62 -3.24
N PHE A 116 13.27 -21.78 -3.43
CA PHE A 116 13.39 -20.50 -4.14
C PHE A 116 14.30 -19.49 -3.44
N PHE A 117 14.54 -19.62 -2.13
CA PHE A 117 15.51 -18.80 -1.39
C PHE A 117 16.96 -19.29 -1.52
N HIS A 118 17.16 -20.49 -2.07
CA HIS A 118 18.49 -21.10 -2.31
C HIS A 118 18.95 -21.01 -3.76
N GLU A 119 18.19 -20.30 -4.62
CA GLU A 119 18.49 -20.16 -6.04
C GLU A 119 18.21 -18.75 -6.57
N LYS A 120 18.65 -18.52 -7.81
CA LYS A 120 18.41 -17.25 -8.49
C LYS A 120 16.90 -17.06 -8.71
N PRO A 121 16.29 -15.94 -8.30
CA PRO A 121 14.87 -15.69 -8.52
C PRO A 121 14.49 -15.77 -10.01
N GLY A 122 13.57 -16.67 -10.32
CA GLY A 122 12.91 -16.80 -11.62
C GLY A 122 11.59 -16.03 -11.68
N THR A 123 10.98 -15.91 -12.86
CA THR A 123 9.77 -15.10 -13.10
C THR A 123 8.60 -15.41 -12.19
N ASP A 124 8.43 -16.68 -11.82
CA ASP A 124 7.29 -17.15 -11.03
C ASP A 124 7.77 -17.87 -9.74
N SER A 125 9.01 -17.58 -9.31
CA SER A 125 9.53 -18.03 -8.02
C SER A 125 8.90 -17.25 -6.86
N PHE A 126 9.01 -17.77 -5.64
CA PHE A 126 8.63 -17.02 -4.44
C PHE A 126 9.35 -17.54 -3.20
N GLY A 127 10.19 -16.69 -2.58
CA GLY A 127 10.96 -17.05 -1.39
C GLY A 127 10.11 -17.02 -0.12
N VAL A 128 10.12 -18.11 0.65
CA VAL A 128 9.44 -18.24 1.95
C VAL A 128 10.40 -18.78 3.00
N MET A 129 10.44 -18.13 4.18
CA MET A 129 11.16 -18.60 5.36
C MET A 129 10.21 -18.72 6.54
N ILE A 130 10.33 -19.81 7.30
CA ILE A 130 9.51 -20.08 8.48
C ILE A 130 10.41 -20.43 9.66
N GLY A 131 10.18 -19.79 10.80
CA GLY A 131 10.76 -20.18 12.09
C GLY A 131 9.67 -20.33 13.13
N ARG A 132 9.94 -21.10 14.19
CA ARG A 132 8.96 -21.34 15.26
C ARG A 132 9.44 -20.91 16.63
N LYS A 133 8.52 -20.56 17.50
CA LYS A 133 8.75 -20.24 18.90
C LYS A 133 7.62 -20.81 19.75
N ASP A 134 7.95 -21.44 20.87
CA ASP A 134 6.93 -21.95 21.79
C ASP A 134 6.46 -20.79 22.67
N LEU A 135 5.15 -20.54 22.68
CA LEU A 135 4.47 -19.63 23.58
C LEU A 135 3.69 -20.44 24.63
N ASP A 136 3.17 -19.75 25.65
CA ASP A 136 2.34 -20.42 26.68
C ASP A 136 1.06 -21.01 26.06
N GLY A 137 1.05 -22.33 25.87
CA GLY A 137 -0.08 -23.07 25.32
C GLY A 137 -0.25 -22.99 23.79
N ALA A 138 0.71 -22.45 23.04
CA ALA A 138 0.67 -22.39 21.57
C ALA A 138 2.06 -22.43 20.93
N THR A 139 2.16 -22.83 19.65
CA THR A 139 3.37 -22.63 18.84
C THR A 139 3.17 -21.44 17.92
N LEU A 140 4.02 -20.42 17.99
CA LEU A 140 4.04 -19.30 17.05
C LEU A 140 4.96 -19.63 15.87
N LEU A 141 4.44 -19.45 14.65
CA LEU A 141 5.19 -19.52 13.40
C LEU A 141 5.39 -18.11 12.86
N ALA A 142 6.64 -17.68 12.69
CA ALA A 142 6.95 -16.46 11.95
C ALA A 142 7.23 -16.82 10.49
N VAL A 143 6.47 -16.22 9.57
CA VAL A 143 6.52 -16.46 8.13
C VAL A 143 7.03 -15.21 7.42
N GLY A 144 8.30 -15.25 7.01
CA GLY A 144 8.99 -14.16 6.32
C GLY A 144 8.98 -14.39 4.81
N LEU A 145 8.68 -13.35 4.04
CA LEU A 145 8.47 -13.44 2.59
C LEU A 145 9.47 -12.56 1.84
N ARG A 146 9.99 -13.05 0.71
CA ARG A 146 10.95 -12.30 -0.13
C ARG A 146 10.26 -11.10 -0.80
N GLY A 147 10.49 -9.91 -0.24
CA GLY A 147 9.86 -8.66 -0.68
C GLY A 147 10.76 -7.62 -1.36
N ALA A 148 12.07 -7.86 -1.48
CA ALA A 148 13.00 -7.06 -2.28
C ALA A 148 14.16 -7.91 -2.82
N ASN A 149 14.91 -7.37 -3.79
CA ASN A 149 16.03 -8.03 -4.49
C ASN A 149 15.65 -9.40 -5.09
N TYR A 150 14.44 -9.49 -5.65
CA TYR A 150 13.86 -10.70 -6.26
C TYR A 150 13.92 -10.70 -7.79
N GLU A 151 14.66 -9.79 -8.41
CA GLU A 151 15.06 -9.86 -9.83
C GLU A 151 13.89 -10.19 -10.79
N SER A 152 14.02 -11.21 -11.65
CA SER A 152 13.02 -11.55 -12.67
C SER A 152 11.67 -11.96 -12.09
N GLU A 153 11.61 -12.32 -10.81
CA GLU A 153 10.38 -12.62 -10.07
C GLU A 153 9.39 -11.44 -10.08
N TRP A 154 9.89 -10.22 -10.32
CA TRP A 154 9.06 -9.01 -10.49
C TRP A 154 8.11 -9.09 -11.70
N ALA A 155 8.44 -9.90 -12.72
CA ALA A 155 7.58 -10.09 -13.88
C ALA A 155 6.19 -10.65 -13.50
N SER A 156 6.09 -11.43 -12.41
CA SER A 156 4.82 -12.01 -11.96
C SER A 156 3.77 -10.97 -11.53
N ASN A 157 4.18 -9.73 -11.23
CA ASN A 157 3.25 -8.61 -10.98
C ASN A 157 2.36 -8.27 -12.18
N PHE A 158 2.79 -8.66 -13.39
CA PHE A 158 2.01 -8.43 -14.61
C PHE A 158 1.14 -9.63 -14.99
N THR A 159 1.19 -10.72 -14.24
CA THR A 159 0.31 -11.88 -14.46
C THR A 159 -1.05 -11.65 -13.81
N ILE A 160 -1.78 -10.65 -14.29
CA ILE A 160 -3.11 -10.31 -13.76
C ILE A 160 -4.06 -11.49 -13.97
N GLY A 161 -4.04 -12.10 -15.16
CA GLY A 161 -4.95 -13.17 -15.55
C GLY A 161 -6.32 -12.66 -16.03
N THR A 162 -7.10 -13.57 -16.60
CA THR A 162 -8.48 -13.31 -17.05
C THR A 162 -9.48 -13.46 -15.92
N GLU A 163 -10.76 -13.16 -16.19
CA GLU A 163 -11.84 -13.36 -15.21
C GLU A 163 -12.00 -14.79 -14.69
N THR A 164 -11.64 -15.76 -15.52
CA THR A 164 -11.77 -17.19 -15.23
C THR A 164 -10.48 -17.80 -14.65
N ASP A 165 -9.36 -17.08 -14.70
CA ASP A 165 -8.11 -17.54 -14.12
C ASP A 165 -8.16 -17.45 -12.59
N ALA A 166 -7.47 -18.39 -11.93
CA ALA A 166 -7.15 -18.33 -10.50
C ALA A 166 -8.35 -18.00 -9.58
N ASN A 167 -9.58 -18.43 -9.93
CA ASN A 167 -10.81 -18.11 -9.19
C ASN A 167 -11.07 -16.60 -9.04
N GLY A 168 -10.70 -15.80 -10.03
CA GLY A 168 -10.88 -14.35 -10.03
C GLY A 168 -9.82 -13.58 -9.25
N TYR A 169 -8.86 -14.25 -8.61
CA TYR A 169 -7.70 -13.63 -7.99
C TYR A 169 -6.70 -13.14 -9.04
N HIS A 170 -5.83 -12.20 -8.67
CA HIS A 170 -4.69 -11.87 -9.52
C HIS A 170 -3.80 -13.12 -9.63
N LYS A 171 -3.65 -13.66 -10.84
CA LYS A 171 -3.06 -14.99 -11.06
C LYS A 171 -1.65 -15.12 -10.48
N GLY A 172 -0.77 -14.16 -10.71
CA GLY A 172 0.59 -14.18 -10.17
C GLY A 172 0.67 -14.17 -8.63
N PHE A 173 -0.22 -13.44 -7.96
CA PHE A 173 -0.28 -13.39 -6.49
C PHE A 173 -0.96 -14.63 -5.92
N TYR A 174 -1.95 -15.19 -6.63
CA TYR A 174 -2.56 -16.47 -6.29
C TYR A 174 -1.54 -17.62 -6.33
N GLU A 175 -0.71 -17.69 -7.38
CA GLU A 175 0.37 -18.69 -7.49
C GLU A 175 1.40 -18.53 -6.37
N ALA A 176 1.87 -17.31 -6.11
CA ALA A 176 2.78 -17.01 -5.00
C ALA A 176 2.18 -17.38 -3.63
N SER A 177 0.90 -17.10 -3.40
CA SER A 177 0.20 -17.52 -2.17
C SER A 177 0.12 -19.04 -2.04
N GLY A 178 -0.01 -19.77 -3.15
CA GLY A 178 0.03 -21.23 -3.17
C GLY A 178 1.34 -21.78 -2.63
N ILE A 179 2.47 -21.17 -3.02
CA ILE A 179 3.80 -21.52 -2.51
C ILE A 179 3.87 -21.28 -1.00
N ILE A 180 3.40 -20.12 -0.50
CA ILE A 180 3.37 -19.84 0.96
C ILE A 180 2.60 -20.92 1.72
N LEU A 181 1.41 -21.27 1.24
CA LEU A 181 0.52 -22.23 1.89
C LEU A 181 1.11 -23.64 1.88
N GLU A 182 1.72 -24.06 0.76
CA GLU A 182 2.40 -25.35 0.64
C GLU A 182 3.59 -25.43 1.61
N GLU A 183 4.44 -24.40 1.66
CA GLU A 183 5.58 -24.35 2.57
C GLU A 183 5.16 -24.35 4.03
N LEU A 184 4.10 -23.63 4.39
CA LEU A 184 3.54 -23.65 5.74
C LEU A 184 3.07 -25.05 6.14
N LYS A 185 2.32 -25.73 5.26
CA LYS A 185 1.83 -27.10 5.49
C LYS A 185 2.99 -28.10 5.60
N ASN A 186 3.99 -27.98 4.73
CA ASN A 186 5.19 -28.81 4.75
C ASN A 186 5.97 -28.60 6.06
N TYR A 187 6.18 -27.34 6.47
CA TYR A 187 6.88 -26.99 7.70
C TYR A 187 6.21 -27.57 8.94
N VAL A 188 4.89 -27.42 9.06
CA VAL A 188 4.08 -27.99 10.17
C VAL A 188 4.23 -29.52 10.21
N THR A 189 4.12 -30.17 9.06
CA THR A 189 4.20 -31.63 8.94
C THR A 189 5.60 -32.15 9.27
N SER A 190 6.64 -31.58 8.67
CA SER A 190 8.03 -32.02 8.84
C SER A 190 8.56 -31.80 10.26
N ASN A 191 8.05 -30.80 10.98
CA ASN A 191 8.39 -30.55 12.37
C ASN A 191 7.45 -31.28 13.36
N GLY A 192 6.46 -32.02 12.88
CA GLY A 192 5.50 -32.75 13.71
C GLY A 192 4.71 -31.85 14.66
N LEU A 193 4.39 -30.62 14.23
CA LEU A 193 3.69 -29.64 15.06
C LEU A 193 2.22 -30.03 15.23
N GLN A 194 1.69 -29.84 16.43
CA GLN A 194 0.33 -30.20 16.82
C GLN A 194 -0.21 -29.18 17.83
N GLY A 195 -1.52 -29.24 18.09
CA GLY A 195 -2.19 -28.34 19.03
C GLY A 195 -2.41 -26.95 18.44
N ARG A 196 -2.48 -25.94 19.31
CA ARG A 196 -2.75 -24.56 18.92
C ARG A 196 -1.54 -23.94 18.21
N ILE A 197 -1.74 -23.48 16.99
CA ILE A 197 -0.74 -22.75 16.20
C ILE A 197 -1.20 -21.30 16.04
N LYS A 198 -0.27 -20.38 16.26
CA LYS A 198 -0.35 -18.96 15.90
C LYS A 198 0.56 -18.70 14.72
N ILE A 199 0.15 -17.83 13.80
CA ILE A 199 0.94 -17.47 12.61
C ILE A 199 1.13 -15.96 12.61
N TRP A 200 2.37 -15.52 12.54
CA TRP A 200 2.77 -14.14 12.26
C TRP A 200 3.35 -14.08 10.85
N ILE A 201 2.60 -13.52 9.90
CA ILE A 201 3.01 -13.42 8.50
C ILE A 201 3.04 -11.96 8.06
N SER A 202 4.11 -11.58 7.38
CA SER A 202 4.25 -10.21 6.88
C SER A 202 5.01 -10.14 5.55
N GLY A 203 4.62 -9.15 4.74
CA GLY A 203 5.26 -8.87 3.45
C GLY A 203 5.07 -7.43 3.03
N TYR A 204 6.00 -6.95 2.19
CA TYR A 204 5.99 -5.61 1.62
C TYR A 204 5.83 -5.69 0.09
N SER A 205 5.13 -4.73 -0.52
CA SER A 205 4.91 -4.67 -1.98
C SER A 205 4.32 -5.98 -2.52
N ARG A 206 4.92 -6.59 -3.55
CA ARG A 206 4.52 -7.90 -4.09
C ARG A 206 4.40 -8.99 -3.01
N ALA A 207 5.32 -9.04 -2.05
CA ALA A 207 5.23 -9.99 -0.95
C ALA A 207 4.05 -9.69 -0.03
N GLY A 208 3.67 -8.41 0.12
CA GLY A 208 2.45 -7.99 0.79
C GLY A 208 1.18 -8.47 0.08
N ALA A 209 1.14 -8.46 -1.25
CA ALA A 209 0.00 -9.01 -2.01
C ALA A 209 -0.10 -10.53 -1.88
N ALA A 210 1.01 -11.26 -1.97
CA ALA A 210 1.03 -12.70 -1.73
C ALA A 210 0.63 -13.05 -0.29
N CYS A 211 1.10 -12.26 0.70
CA CYS A 211 0.69 -12.35 2.11
C CYS A 211 -0.82 -12.16 2.27
N ASN A 212 -1.39 -11.12 1.64
CA ASN A 212 -2.81 -10.83 1.69
C ASN A 212 -3.66 -11.99 1.15
N VAL A 213 -3.31 -12.50 -0.05
CA VAL A 213 -4.03 -13.60 -0.68
C VAL A 213 -3.85 -14.91 0.12
N ALA A 214 -2.65 -15.22 0.61
CA ALA A 214 -2.42 -16.42 1.42
C ALA A 214 -3.21 -16.37 2.73
N SER A 215 -3.25 -15.21 3.39
CA SER A 215 -4.03 -15.01 4.62
C SER A 215 -5.53 -15.13 4.36
N GLY A 216 -6.04 -14.52 3.29
CA GLY A 216 -7.45 -14.66 2.90
C GLY A 216 -7.83 -16.12 2.66
N ARG A 217 -6.99 -16.88 1.96
CA ARG A 217 -7.19 -18.32 1.74
C ARG A 217 -7.15 -19.14 3.03
N LEU A 218 -6.30 -18.77 3.99
CA LEU A 218 -6.29 -19.40 5.33
C LEU A 218 -7.60 -19.11 6.06
N ASP A 219 -8.09 -17.87 6.05
CA ASP A 219 -9.37 -17.51 6.67
C ASP A 219 -10.55 -18.23 6.01
N GLU A 220 -10.52 -18.46 4.69
CA GLU A 220 -11.51 -19.29 3.99
C GLU A 220 -11.47 -20.74 4.49
N TYR A 221 -10.28 -21.35 4.61
CA TYR A 221 -10.16 -22.70 5.18
C TYR A 221 -10.67 -22.77 6.62
N ILE A 222 -10.40 -21.75 7.44
CA ILE A 222 -10.87 -21.65 8.83
C ILE A 222 -12.41 -21.55 8.86
N ARG A 223 -12.99 -20.64 8.06
CA ARG A 223 -14.43 -20.46 7.91
C ARG A 223 -15.14 -21.76 7.50
N ASP A 224 -14.55 -22.47 6.54
CA ASP A 224 -15.13 -23.68 5.95
C ASP A 224 -14.84 -24.95 6.78
N GLY A 225 -14.12 -24.83 7.90
CA GLY A 225 -13.76 -25.94 8.77
C GLY A 225 -12.80 -26.96 8.13
N VAL A 226 -12.01 -26.52 7.15
CA VAL A 226 -11.03 -27.36 6.45
C VAL A 226 -9.75 -27.43 7.29
N PRO A 227 -9.30 -28.61 7.74
CA PRO A 227 -8.08 -28.77 8.53
C PRO A 227 -6.83 -28.66 7.63
N PHE A 228 -6.58 -27.49 7.06
CA PHE A 228 -5.53 -27.25 6.06
C PHE A 228 -4.12 -27.71 6.53
N LEU A 229 -3.79 -27.44 7.80
CA LEU A 229 -2.53 -27.80 8.46
C LEU A 229 -2.54 -29.20 9.11
N GLY A 230 -3.61 -29.98 8.94
CA GLY A 230 -3.79 -31.32 9.49
C GLY A 230 -4.71 -31.38 10.71
N ASP A 231 -5.33 -32.55 10.94
CA ASP A 231 -6.39 -32.75 11.94
C ASP A 231 -5.96 -32.51 13.39
N ALA A 232 -4.65 -32.61 13.68
CA ALA A 232 -4.09 -32.40 15.00
C ALA A 232 -3.74 -30.93 15.29
N VAL A 233 -3.92 -30.03 14.32
CA VAL A 233 -3.59 -28.61 14.42
C VAL A 233 -4.85 -27.78 14.59
N GLN A 234 -4.80 -26.82 15.51
CA GLN A 234 -5.84 -25.83 15.73
C GLN A 234 -5.29 -24.47 15.32
N LEU A 235 -5.82 -23.91 14.24
CA LEU A 235 -5.60 -22.54 13.80
C LEU A 235 -6.95 -21.83 13.83
N ALA A 236 -7.05 -20.79 14.66
CA ALA A 236 -8.21 -19.90 14.70
C ALA A 236 -7.88 -18.59 13.98
N LYS A 237 -8.92 -17.88 13.53
CA LYS A 237 -8.76 -16.56 12.91
C LYS A 237 -7.98 -15.60 13.82
N GLU A 238 -8.31 -15.62 15.10
CA GLU A 238 -7.70 -14.82 16.17
C GLU A 238 -6.22 -15.16 16.46
N ASP A 239 -5.72 -16.22 15.84
CA ASP A 239 -4.33 -16.70 15.92
C ASP A 239 -3.54 -16.45 14.62
N LEU A 240 -4.15 -15.85 13.59
CA LEU A 240 -3.50 -15.48 12.33
C LEU A 240 -3.27 -13.96 12.26
N TYR A 241 -2.04 -13.54 12.51
CA TYR A 241 -1.58 -12.15 12.55
C TYR A 241 -0.95 -11.77 11.20
N SER A 242 -1.73 -11.11 10.35
CA SER A 242 -1.36 -10.82 8.96
C SER A 242 -1.17 -9.33 8.71
N TYR A 243 0.05 -8.94 8.37
CA TYR A 243 0.43 -7.54 8.13
C TYR A 243 1.04 -7.36 6.74
N CYS A 244 0.29 -6.71 5.86
CA CYS A 244 0.64 -6.49 4.47
C CYS A 244 0.96 -5.00 4.26
N PHE A 245 2.16 -4.68 3.78
CA PHE A 245 2.59 -3.29 3.60
C PHE A 245 2.66 -2.94 2.12
N GLU A 246 2.02 -1.83 1.73
CA GLU A 246 1.99 -1.31 0.36
C GLU A 246 1.69 -2.38 -0.68
N ALA A 247 0.79 -3.30 -0.31
CA ALA A 247 0.44 -4.46 -1.11
C ALA A 247 -0.38 -4.02 -2.33
N PRO A 248 -0.01 -4.39 -3.57
CA PRO A 248 -0.90 -4.26 -4.72
C PRO A 248 -2.18 -5.08 -4.55
N GLN A 249 -3.19 -4.80 -5.37
CA GLN A 249 -4.49 -5.45 -5.29
C GLN A 249 -4.43 -6.87 -5.87
N GLY A 250 -5.03 -7.86 -5.21
CA GLY A 250 -4.92 -9.26 -5.63
C GLY A 250 -6.13 -10.15 -5.32
N ALA A 251 -7.00 -9.69 -4.42
CA ALA A 251 -8.26 -10.35 -4.11
C ALA A 251 -9.33 -9.97 -5.14
N PRO A 252 -10.28 -10.86 -5.46
CA PRO A 252 -11.42 -10.51 -6.29
C PRO A 252 -12.27 -9.43 -5.60
N LEU A 253 -12.71 -8.45 -6.38
CA LEU A 253 -13.75 -7.50 -5.98
C LEU A 253 -15.11 -8.01 -6.49
N ASP A 254 -16.03 -8.27 -5.57
CA ASP A 254 -17.43 -8.57 -5.86
C ASP A 254 -18.36 -7.47 -5.33
N GLU A 255 -19.63 -7.50 -5.74
CA GLU A 255 -20.65 -6.53 -5.33
C GLU A 255 -20.88 -6.52 -3.80
N GLU A 256 -20.75 -7.68 -3.15
CA GLU A 256 -20.94 -7.86 -1.71
C GLU A 256 -19.72 -7.42 -0.87
N ARG A 257 -18.60 -7.08 -1.54
CA ARG A 257 -17.29 -6.85 -0.94
C ARG A 257 -16.89 -7.93 0.04
N THR A 258 -17.03 -9.20 -0.36
CA THR A 258 -16.72 -10.36 0.49
C THR A 258 -15.33 -10.23 1.13
N ALA A 259 -14.35 -9.74 0.35
CA ALA A 259 -12.98 -9.52 0.80
C ALA A 259 -12.84 -8.53 1.98
N LYS A 260 -13.81 -7.66 2.22
CA LYS A 260 -13.84 -6.68 3.34
C LYS A 260 -14.71 -7.14 4.51
N SER A 261 -15.29 -8.34 4.47
CA SER A 261 -16.12 -8.88 5.55
C SER A 261 -15.35 -9.21 6.83
N ASP A 262 -16.07 -9.40 7.94
CA ASP A 262 -15.50 -9.79 9.24
C ASP A 262 -14.71 -11.11 9.20
N THR A 263 -14.91 -11.93 8.16
CA THR A 263 -14.13 -13.15 7.89
C THR A 263 -12.64 -12.85 7.82
N PHE A 264 -12.26 -11.68 7.29
CA PHE A 264 -10.88 -11.30 6.99
C PHE A 264 -10.35 -10.17 7.90
N SER A 265 -11.02 -9.92 9.02
CA SER A 265 -10.75 -8.77 9.92
C SER A 265 -9.39 -8.79 10.63
N ASN A 266 -8.69 -9.93 10.61
CA ASN A 266 -7.33 -10.17 11.11
C ASN A 266 -6.22 -9.85 10.09
N ILE A 267 -6.59 -9.42 8.88
CA ILE A 267 -5.65 -9.01 7.83
C ILE A 267 -5.61 -7.49 7.79
N PHE A 268 -4.44 -6.91 8.06
CA PHE A 268 -4.20 -5.48 8.01
C PHE A 268 -3.31 -5.11 6.82
N CYS A 269 -3.83 -4.28 5.93
CA CYS A 269 -3.13 -3.74 4.78
C CYS A 269 -2.74 -2.28 5.06
N ILE A 270 -1.47 -2.02 5.36
CA ILE A 270 -0.95 -0.67 5.60
C ILE A 270 -0.57 -0.04 4.26
N ILE A 271 -1.27 1.03 3.88
CA ILE A 271 -1.18 1.62 2.53
C ILE A 271 -0.79 3.09 2.65
N ASN A 272 0.24 3.51 1.91
CA ASN A 272 0.52 4.91 1.65
C ASN A 272 -0.41 5.39 0.51
N PRO A 273 -1.35 6.33 0.73
CA PRO A 273 -2.25 6.79 -0.34
C PRO A 273 -1.52 7.45 -1.51
N ASN A 274 -0.31 7.96 -1.28
CA ASN A 274 0.55 8.57 -2.30
C ASN A 274 1.34 7.53 -3.11
N ASP A 275 1.34 6.26 -2.72
CA ASP A 275 2.07 5.21 -3.42
C ASP A 275 1.24 4.63 -4.59
N PRO A 276 1.78 4.60 -5.82
CA PRO A 276 1.07 4.02 -6.96
C PRO A 276 0.94 2.49 -6.91
N VAL A 277 1.81 1.76 -6.21
CA VAL A 277 1.83 0.28 -6.24
C VAL A 277 0.58 -0.34 -5.62
N PRO A 278 0.07 0.13 -4.46
CA PRO A 278 -1.22 -0.26 -3.91
C PRO A 278 -2.43 0.03 -4.81
N LYS A 279 -2.29 0.88 -5.83
CA LYS A 279 -3.39 1.25 -6.72
C LYS A 279 -3.47 0.35 -7.95
N VAL A 280 -2.54 -0.60 -8.12
CA VAL A 280 -2.50 -1.53 -9.25
C VAL A 280 -2.62 -3.00 -8.82
N PRO A 281 -3.14 -3.89 -9.70
CA PRO A 281 -4.04 -3.56 -10.80
C PRO A 281 -5.22 -2.71 -10.31
N MET A 282 -5.78 -1.90 -11.20
CA MET A 282 -6.76 -0.88 -10.84
C MET A 282 -8.06 -1.54 -10.37
N THR A 283 -8.78 -0.91 -9.45
CA THR A 283 -10.06 -1.44 -8.93
C THR A 283 -11.09 -1.67 -10.06
N ALA A 284 -11.02 -0.85 -11.12
CA ALA A 284 -11.80 -1.01 -12.36
C ALA A 284 -11.55 -2.36 -13.09
N MET A 285 -10.44 -3.06 -12.80
CA MET A 285 -10.14 -4.40 -13.29
C MET A 285 -10.69 -5.52 -12.40
N GLY A 286 -11.50 -5.20 -11.39
CA GLY A 286 -12.18 -6.17 -10.54
C GLY A 286 -11.32 -6.70 -9.38
N PHE A 287 -10.38 -5.90 -8.87
CA PHE A 287 -9.49 -6.29 -7.78
C PHE A 287 -9.60 -5.39 -6.55
N THR A 288 -9.33 -5.99 -5.39
CA THR A 288 -9.19 -5.34 -4.08
C THR A 288 -8.16 -6.10 -3.22
N ARG A 289 -8.20 -5.89 -1.90
CA ARG A 289 -7.42 -6.62 -0.90
C ARG A 289 -8.35 -7.22 0.16
N PHE A 290 -7.99 -8.37 0.73
CA PHE A 290 -8.66 -8.89 1.91
C PHE A 290 -8.40 -8.02 3.13
N GLY A 291 -9.39 -7.97 4.03
CA GLY A 291 -9.29 -7.35 5.34
C GLY A 291 -9.29 -5.83 5.33
N ARG A 292 -8.73 -5.26 6.40
CA ARG A 292 -8.82 -3.85 6.75
C ARG A 292 -7.65 -3.08 6.16
N GLU A 293 -7.96 -1.95 5.53
CA GLU A 293 -6.93 -1.01 5.07
C GLU A 293 -6.63 0.01 6.17
N ILE A 294 -5.34 0.22 6.42
CA ILE A 294 -4.81 1.18 7.38
C ILE A 294 -4.04 2.21 6.55
N LEU A 295 -4.65 3.37 6.33
CA LEU A 295 -4.14 4.38 5.42
C LEU A 295 -3.19 5.32 6.17
N LEU A 296 -1.96 5.44 5.68
CA LEU A 296 -0.98 6.34 6.27
C LEU A 296 -1.46 7.80 6.16
N PRO A 297 -1.13 8.65 7.16
CA PRO A 297 -1.58 10.04 7.19
C PRO A 297 -1.19 10.82 5.92
N THR A 298 -2.11 11.63 5.41
CA THR A 298 -1.90 12.57 4.28
C THR A 298 -2.67 13.86 4.53
N GLU A 299 -2.49 14.85 3.67
CA GLU A 299 -3.31 16.07 3.63
C GLU A 299 -4.82 15.79 3.48
N LEU A 300 -5.21 14.60 3.01
CA LEU A 300 -6.61 14.20 2.85
C LEU A 300 -7.25 13.78 4.18
N SER A 301 -6.48 13.18 5.08
CA SER A 301 -6.99 12.58 6.32
C SER A 301 -6.61 13.34 7.60
N ASP A 302 -5.66 14.27 7.51
CA ASP A 302 -5.14 15.02 8.64
C ASP A 302 -5.11 16.54 8.35
N LEU A 303 -5.92 17.30 9.08
CA LEU A 303 -5.97 18.76 8.97
C LEU A 303 -4.65 19.42 9.37
N HIS A 304 -3.89 18.77 10.26
CA HIS A 304 -2.61 19.21 10.79
C HIS A 304 -1.44 18.40 10.24
N PHE A 305 -1.58 17.86 9.02
CA PHE A 305 -0.60 16.96 8.40
C PHE A 305 0.86 17.44 8.45
N GLU A 306 1.12 18.75 8.36
CA GLU A 306 2.50 19.26 8.43
C GLU A 306 3.17 18.96 9.79
N GLN A 307 2.42 19.01 10.90
CA GLN A 307 2.94 18.65 12.23
C GLN A 307 3.23 17.16 12.31
N SER A 308 2.31 16.32 11.83
CA SER A 308 2.51 14.88 11.72
C SER A 308 3.74 14.54 10.86
N LEU A 309 3.93 15.27 9.76
CA LEU A 309 5.01 15.09 8.82
C LEU A 309 6.38 15.47 9.40
N GLU A 310 6.47 16.42 10.33
CA GLU A 310 7.72 16.74 11.04
C GLU A 310 8.27 15.51 11.78
N THR A 311 7.43 14.80 12.53
CA THR A 311 7.81 13.56 13.23
C THR A 311 8.22 12.46 12.25
N VAL A 312 7.51 12.32 11.13
CA VAL A 312 7.86 11.36 10.07
C VAL A 312 9.22 11.69 9.45
N ARG A 313 9.47 12.95 9.11
CA ARG A 313 10.76 13.42 8.56
C ARG A 313 11.89 13.19 9.56
N GLU A 314 11.65 13.39 10.85
CA GLU A 314 12.63 13.09 11.89
C GLU A 314 12.96 11.59 11.89
N GLN A 315 11.96 10.70 11.90
CA GLN A 315 12.21 9.26 11.85
C GLN A 315 12.91 8.82 10.56
N PHE A 316 12.55 9.40 9.42
CA PHE A 316 13.17 9.11 8.14
C PHE A 316 14.65 9.51 8.13
N SER A 317 14.98 10.69 8.67
CA SER A 317 16.37 11.18 8.77
C SER A 317 17.28 10.34 9.68
N ARG A 318 16.69 9.53 10.58
CA ARG A 318 17.42 8.64 11.48
C ARG A 318 17.77 7.29 10.85
N LEU A 319 17.24 6.97 9.66
CA LEU A 319 17.57 5.75 8.92
C LEU A 319 18.92 5.91 8.25
N ARG A 320 19.75 4.86 8.26
CA ARG A 320 21.10 4.92 7.65
C ARG A 320 21.04 5.17 6.15
N SER A 321 20.09 4.55 5.48
CA SER A 321 19.84 4.72 4.05
C SER A 321 19.36 6.12 3.66
N PHE A 322 19.09 7.03 4.62
CA PHE A 322 18.71 8.41 4.34
C PHE A 322 19.73 9.14 3.45
N GLY A 323 21.02 8.83 3.59
CA GLY A 323 22.07 9.40 2.74
C GLY A 323 21.88 9.08 1.25
N ASP A 324 21.35 7.88 0.94
CA ASP A 324 21.15 7.40 -0.42
C ASP A 324 19.81 7.85 -1.01
N TRP A 325 18.75 7.90 -0.19
CA TRP A 325 17.39 8.25 -0.63
C TRP A 325 17.11 9.76 -0.60
N GLY A 326 17.80 10.50 0.27
CA GLY A 326 17.67 11.94 0.44
C GLY A 326 16.43 12.36 1.24
N ILE A 327 15.98 13.60 1.03
CA ILE A 327 14.88 14.21 1.78
C ILE A 327 13.50 13.63 1.40
N TYR A 328 12.51 13.80 2.27
CA TYR A 328 11.10 13.51 1.99
C TYR A 328 10.61 14.36 0.80
N ARG A 329 10.07 13.73 -0.25
CA ARG A 329 9.69 14.42 -1.51
C ARG A 329 8.20 14.51 -1.80
N ILE A 330 7.38 13.69 -1.13
CA ILE A 330 5.94 13.60 -1.46
C ILE A 330 5.25 14.96 -1.28
N SER A 331 5.64 15.74 -0.26
CA SER A 331 5.09 17.08 0.02
C SER A 331 5.43 18.12 -1.04
N ASP A 332 6.43 17.84 -1.88
CA ASP A 332 6.89 18.74 -2.95
C ASP A 332 6.12 18.50 -4.26
N PHE A 333 5.23 17.50 -4.28
CA PHE A 333 4.39 17.22 -5.44
C PHE A 333 3.56 18.45 -5.81
N SER A 334 3.55 18.78 -7.10
CA SER A 334 2.85 19.96 -7.62
C SER A 334 2.10 19.62 -8.90
N VAL A 335 0.92 20.21 -9.09
CA VAL A 335 0.16 20.09 -10.34
C VAL A 335 0.47 21.27 -11.26
N TYR A 336 0.56 20.99 -12.56
CA TYR A 336 0.94 21.95 -13.59
C TYR A 336 -0.14 22.07 -14.67
N ASP A 337 -0.45 23.28 -15.11
CA ASP A 337 -1.46 23.55 -16.16
C ASP A 337 -0.90 23.37 -17.57
N SER A 338 0.41 23.62 -17.76
CA SER A 338 1.05 23.54 -19.06
C SER A 338 2.55 23.30 -18.96
N GLY A 339 3.12 22.72 -20.02
CA GLY A 339 4.55 22.53 -20.21
C GLY A 339 5.00 22.98 -21.60
N LYS A 340 6.21 23.56 -21.68
CA LYS A 340 6.85 23.96 -22.93
C LYS A 340 8.22 23.31 -23.05
N PHE A 341 8.50 22.73 -24.20
CA PHE A 341 9.82 22.18 -24.54
C PHE A 341 10.66 23.24 -25.27
N SER A 342 11.93 23.37 -24.88
CA SER A 342 12.94 24.16 -25.58
C SER A 342 14.25 23.37 -25.62
N GLY A 343 14.47 22.65 -26.72
CA GLY A 343 15.53 21.64 -26.80
C GLY A 343 15.33 20.57 -25.71
N PHE A 344 16.36 20.35 -24.88
CA PHE A 344 16.33 19.41 -23.75
C PHE A 344 15.66 19.96 -22.47
N LYS A 345 15.22 21.22 -22.46
CA LYS A 345 14.63 21.85 -21.27
C LYS A 345 13.10 21.81 -21.34
N ILE A 346 12.49 21.42 -20.22
CA ILE A 346 11.06 21.52 -20.00
C ILE A 346 10.82 22.70 -19.05
N SER A 347 9.99 23.64 -19.45
CA SER A 347 9.48 24.71 -18.59
C SER A 347 8.04 24.40 -18.25
N LEU A 348 7.74 24.24 -16.96
CA LEU A 348 6.38 23.98 -16.49
C LEU A 348 5.78 25.24 -15.85
N THR A 349 4.48 25.41 -16.04
CA THR A 349 3.71 26.48 -15.37
C THR A 349 2.86 25.81 -14.31
N ALA A 350 3.14 26.12 -13.05
CA ALA A 350 2.36 25.61 -11.92
C ALA A 350 0.89 25.99 -12.07
N SER A 351 0.00 25.13 -11.60
CA SER A 351 -1.43 25.42 -11.67
C SER A 351 -1.77 26.61 -10.79
N GLY A 352 -2.37 27.63 -11.39
CA GLY A 352 -2.98 28.74 -10.63
C GLY A 352 -4.40 28.40 -10.17
N SER A 353 -5.03 27.41 -10.81
CA SER A 353 -6.43 27.06 -10.58
C SER A 353 -6.62 26.08 -9.44
N VAL A 354 -5.57 25.34 -9.04
CA VAL A 354 -5.59 24.49 -7.84
C VAL A 354 -4.44 24.76 -6.88
N ARG A 355 -4.67 24.45 -5.61
CA ARG A 355 -3.72 24.57 -4.52
C ARG A 355 -3.72 23.31 -3.67
N ASN A 356 -2.54 22.89 -3.22
CA ASN A 356 -2.31 21.71 -2.37
C ASN A 356 -2.88 20.40 -2.92
N TRP A 357 -3.09 20.30 -4.23
CA TRP A 357 -3.60 19.07 -4.84
C TRP A 357 -2.59 17.94 -4.66
N THR A 358 -3.03 16.82 -4.09
CA THR A 358 -2.12 15.79 -3.60
C THR A 358 -1.66 14.83 -4.69
N GLN A 359 -0.52 14.18 -4.46
CA GLN A 359 -0.04 13.09 -5.30
C GLN A 359 -1.07 11.94 -5.34
N ALA A 360 -1.68 11.59 -4.21
CA ALA A 360 -2.72 10.57 -4.12
C ALA A 360 -3.89 10.83 -5.09
N GLN A 361 -4.51 12.02 -5.03
CA GLN A 361 -5.64 12.39 -5.90
C GLN A 361 -5.25 12.38 -7.37
N TYR A 362 -4.05 12.89 -7.69
CA TYR A 362 -3.54 12.89 -9.05
C TYR A 362 -3.36 11.46 -9.59
N LEU A 363 -2.78 10.56 -8.78
CA LEU A 363 -2.56 9.17 -9.17
C LEU A 363 -3.87 8.42 -9.34
N ASP A 364 -4.86 8.63 -8.47
CA ASP A 364 -6.17 8.02 -8.60
C ASP A 364 -6.82 8.39 -9.94
N GLU A 365 -6.82 9.67 -10.28
CA GLU A 365 -7.41 10.13 -11.54
C GLU A 365 -6.65 9.65 -12.78
N LEU A 366 -5.31 9.65 -12.72
CA LEU A 366 -4.46 9.11 -13.79
C LEU A 366 -4.73 7.63 -14.02
N LEU A 367 -4.82 6.84 -12.95
CA LEU A 367 -5.06 5.39 -13.04
C LEU A 367 -6.49 5.09 -13.48
N THR A 368 -7.50 5.83 -13.02
CA THR A 368 -8.87 5.71 -13.54
C THR A 368 -8.92 5.96 -15.04
N ALA A 369 -8.31 7.04 -15.51
CA ALA A 369 -8.25 7.37 -16.93
C ALA A 369 -7.51 6.30 -17.74
N PHE A 370 -6.43 5.76 -17.18
CA PHE A 370 -5.64 4.71 -17.82
C PHE A 370 -6.41 3.37 -17.89
N ALA A 371 -7.18 3.03 -16.85
CA ALA A 371 -8.06 1.87 -16.85
C ALA A 371 -9.14 1.97 -17.93
N GLU A 372 -9.77 3.13 -18.10
CA GLU A 372 -10.78 3.38 -19.12
C GLU A 372 -10.24 3.14 -20.55
N VAL A 373 -8.96 3.41 -20.77
CA VAL A 373 -8.30 3.20 -22.06
C VAL A 373 -7.87 1.75 -22.28
N ILE A 374 -7.31 1.10 -21.26
CA ILE A 374 -6.89 -0.32 -21.37
C ILE A 374 -8.09 -1.25 -21.48
N GLY A 375 -9.19 -0.93 -20.79
CA GLY A 375 -10.37 -1.77 -20.69
C GLY A 375 -10.29 -2.76 -19.53
N SER A 376 -10.89 -3.93 -19.73
CA SER A 376 -10.99 -4.97 -18.71
C SER A 376 -9.66 -5.68 -18.44
N ARG A 377 -9.61 -6.50 -17.38
CA ARG A 377 -8.45 -7.39 -17.17
C ARG A 377 -8.27 -8.42 -18.29
N ASP A 378 -9.35 -8.83 -18.96
CA ASP A 378 -9.29 -9.73 -20.11
C ASP A 378 -8.62 -9.02 -21.31
N ASP A 379 -8.96 -7.75 -21.54
CA ASP A 379 -8.32 -6.92 -22.56
C ASP A 379 -6.82 -6.74 -22.27
N TYR A 380 -6.47 -6.45 -21.02
CA TYR A 380 -5.07 -6.40 -20.57
C TYR A 380 -4.34 -7.72 -20.80
N ALA A 381 -4.93 -8.84 -20.37
CA ALA A 381 -4.33 -10.18 -20.50
C ALA A 381 -4.08 -10.54 -21.96
N ALA A 382 -5.00 -10.17 -22.86
CA ALA A 382 -4.90 -10.43 -24.29
C ALA A 382 -3.88 -9.54 -25.01
N THR A 383 -3.62 -8.32 -24.51
CA THR A 383 -2.88 -7.30 -25.27
C THR A 383 -1.51 -6.94 -24.68
N LEU A 384 -1.39 -6.85 -23.35
CA LEU A 384 -0.23 -6.30 -22.66
C LEU A 384 0.50 -7.32 -21.79
N GLN A 385 -0.21 -8.24 -21.15
CA GLN A 385 0.36 -9.13 -20.12
C GLN A 385 1.63 -9.87 -20.56
N SER A 386 1.59 -10.57 -21.70
CA SER A 386 2.72 -11.41 -22.14
C SER A 386 3.97 -10.56 -22.37
N GLY A 387 3.87 -9.49 -23.17
CA GLY A 387 5.06 -8.70 -23.47
C GLY A 387 5.53 -7.84 -22.30
N MET A 388 4.66 -7.50 -21.33
CA MET A 388 5.09 -6.89 -20.08
C MET A 388 5.90 -7.89 -19.26
N ARG A 389 5.42 -9.13 -19.11
CA ARG A 389 6.19 -10.19 -18.45
C ARG A 389 7.56 -10.40 -19.12
N ASP A 390 7.60 -10.48 -20.45
CA ASP A 390 8.83 -10.69 -21.21
C ASP A 390 9.80 -9.50 -21.06
N LEU A 391 9.29 -8.27 -21.17
CA LEU A 391 10.07 -7.05 -20.97
C LEU A 391 10.76 -7.03 -19.60
N PHE A 392 10.01 -7.33 -18.54
CA PHE A 392 10.55 -7.32 -17.18
C PHE A 392 11.40 -8.54 -16.87
N HIS A 393 11.10 -9.71 -17.43
CA HIS A 393 11.99 -10.86 -17.36
C HIS A 393 13.38 -10.49 -17.91
N LEU A 394 13.45 -9.92 -19.12
CA LEU A 394 14.70 -9.57 -19.78
C LEU A 394 15.47 -8.45 -19.07
N ALA A 395 14.76 -7.43 -18.59
CA ALA A 395 15.37 -6.33 -17.83
C ALA A 395 16.13 -6.86 -16.59
N TYR A 396 15.54 -7.85 -15.88
CA TYR A 396 16.13 -8.39 -14.66
C TYR A 396 16.99 -9.66 -14.86
N ALA A 397 16.91 -10.34 -16.01
CA ALA A 397 17.66 -11.59 -16.25
C ALA A 397 19.17 -11.36 -16.46
N ARG A 398 19.58 -10.19 -16.96
CA ARG A 398 20.99 -9.90 -17.28
C ARG A 398 21.80 -9.64 -16.01
N LYS A 399 22.78 -10.52 -15.74
CA LYS A 399 23.77 -10.41 -14.65
C LYS A 399 24.73 -9.24 -14.89
N ASN A 400 24.27 -8.02 -14.62
CA ASN A 400 25.08 -6.88 -14.19
C ASN A 400 24.11 -5.75 -13.86
N THR A 401 24.09 -5.38 -12.57
CA THR A 401 23.87 -4.03 -12.05
C THR A 401 22.82 -3.18 -12.76
N SER A 402 21.71 -2.91 -12.06
CA SER A 402 20.88 -1.71 -12.28
C SER A 402 20.33 -1.46 -13.69
N ALA A 403 20.24 -2.49 -14.56
CA ALA A 403 19.50 -2.45 -15.83
C ALA A 403 17.98 -2.38 -15.59
N SER A 404 17.60 -1.37 -14.82
CA SER A 404 16.24 -1.03 -14.45
C SER A 404 15.50 -0.50 -15.67
N LEU A 405 14.17 -0.37 -15.55
CA LEU A 405 13.37 0.48 -16.44
C LEU A 405 14.01 1.84 -16.73
N LYS A 406 14.90 2.36 -15.86
CA LYS A 406 15.64 3.59 -16.12
C LYS A 406 16.56 3.47 -17.31
N ASP A 407 17.18 2.32 -17.57
CA ASP A 407 18.02 2.11 -18.76
C ASP A 407 17.16 1.96 -20.02
N ILE A 408 15.99 1.32 -19.91
CA ILE A 408 14.99 1.28 -21.00
C ILE A 408 14.50 2.71 -21.31
N ALA A 409 14.06 3.43 -20.29
CA ALA A 409 13.56 4.80 -20.41
C ALA A 409 14.65 5.77 -20.86
N LEU A 410 15.89 5.62 -20.39
CA LEU A 410 17.04 6.44 -20.80
C LEU A 410 17.42 6.14 -22.24
N GLN A 411 17.40 4.87 -22.66
CA GLN A 411 17.68 4.52 -24.04
C GLN A 411 16.58 4.97 -24.99
N PHE A 412 15.31 4.86 -24.57
CA PHE A 412 14.17 5.43 -25.28
C PHE A 412 14.27 6.95 -25.38
N ALA A 413 14.55 7.65 -24.28
CA ALA A 413 14.79 9.09 -24.26
C ALA A 413 15.97 9.48 -25.15
N ARG A 414 17.06 8.71 -25.16
CA ARG A 414 18.18 8.93 -26.07
C ARG A 414 17.78 8.79 -27.53
N GLU A 415 17.01 7.77 -27.91
CA GLU A 415 16.53 7.63 -29.29
C GLU A 415 15.62 8.79 -29.69
N LEU A 416 14.70 9.18 -28.80
CA LEU A 416 13.85 10.37 -28.95
C LEU A 416 14.64 11.66 -29.18
N LEU A 417 15.75 11.84 -28.45
CA LEU A 417 16.50 13.10 -28.41
C LEU A 417 17.64 13.19 -29.44
N LEU A 418 18.15 12.06 -29.92
CA LEU A 418 19.20 12.02 -30.95
C LEU A 418 18.65 12.27 -32.36
N THR A 419 17.34 12.18 -32.51
CA THR A 419 16.58 12.46 -33.73
C THR A 419 15.69 13.68 -33.45
N ASP A 420 15.36 14.51 -34.44
CA ASP A 420 14.38 15.61 -34.26
C ASP A 420 12.92 15.08 -34.06
N GLU A 421 12.76 13.80 -33.71
CA GLU A 421 11.49 13.06 -33.64
C GLU A 421 10.66 13.42 -32.41
N VAL A 422 11.24 13.96 -31.33
CA VAL A 422 10.45 14.50 -30.18
C VAL A 422 9.47 15.56 -30.65
N SER A 423 9.90 16.43 -31.56
CA SER A 423 9.04 17.48 -32.12
C SER A 423 7.91 16.88 -32.96
N VAL A 424 8.20 15.81 -33.71
CA VAL A 424 7.22 15.08 -34.54
C VAL A 424 6.21 14.36 -33.66
N LEU A 425 6.65 13.61 -32.65
CA LEU A 425 5.74 12.92 -31.74
C LEU A 425 4.90 13.89 -30.91
N THR A 426 5.46 15.03 -30.52
CA THR A 426 4.72 16.09 -29.82
C THR A 426 3.68 16.73 -30.74
N ASP A 427 4.03 16.97 -32.02
CA ASP A 427 3.09 17.49 -33.02
C ASP A 427 1.99 16.49 -33.38
N ASP A 428 2.34 15.23 -33.59
CA ASP A 428 1.38 14.14 -33.82
C ASP A 428 0.45 13.94 -32.63
N LEU A 429 0.97 14.06 -31.40
CA LEU A 429 0.17 14.05 -30.18
C LEU A 429 -0.83 15.21 -30.17
N MET A 430 -0.40 16.43 -30.51
CA MET A 430 -1.28 17.61 -30.47
C MET A 430 -2.26 17.68 -31.65
N HIS A 431 -1.87 17.19 -32.84
CA HIS A 431 -2.54 17.52 -34.09
C HIS A 431 -2.87 16.31 -34.99
N ASN A 432 -2.19 15.16 -34.88
CA ASN A 432 -2.36 14.04 -35.82
C ASN A 432 -2.32 12.64 -35.17
N ARG A 433 -3.42 12.35 -34.46
CA ARG A 433 -3.62 11.21 -33.56
C ARG A 433 -3.34 9.81 -34.16
N SER A 434 -3.51 9.62 -35.47
CA SER A 434 -3.29 8.31 -36.11
C SER A 434 -1.83 8.05 -36.50
N ARG A 435 -1.02 9.11 -36.63
CA ARG A 435 0.41 9.01 -36.99
C ARG A 435 1.31 8.74 -35.80
N LEU A 436 0.92 9.16 -34.60
CA LEU A 436 1.67 8.95 -33.37
C LEU A 436 2.08 7.47 -33.16
N LYS A 437 1.16 6.53 -33.43
CA LYS A 437 1.45 5.08 -33.35
C LYS A 437 2.49 4.64 -34.38
N GLN A 438 2.42 5.17 -35.59
CA GLN A 438 3.33 4.84 -36.69
C GLN A 438 4.73 5.38 -36.42
N ASP A 439 4.81 6.56 -35.81
CA ASP A 439 6.07 7.27 -35.60
C ASP A 439 6.76 6.85 -34.29
N ALA A 440 6.02 6.39 -33.27
CA ALA A 440 6.61 5.87 -32.04
C ALA A 440 7.25 4.48 -32.20
N ALA A 441 6.69 3.60 -33.04
CA ALA A 441 7.14 2.22 -33.17
C ALA A 441 8.61 2.08 -33.63
N PRO A 442 9.09 2.81 -34.66
CA PRO A 442 10.50 2.76 -35.06
C PRO A 442 11.48 3.20 -33.95
N ILE A 443 11.08 4.14 -33.09
CA ILE A 443 11.90 4.63 -31.98
C ILE A 443 12.04 3.55 -30.91
N ILE A 444 10.92 2.94 -30.55
CA ILE A 444 10.87 1.82 -29.60
C ILE A 444 11.73 0.67 -30.12
N HIS A 445 11.58 0.30 -31.39
CA HIS A 445 12.36 -0.77 -32.03
C HIS A 445 13.88 -0.51 -31.93
N ARG A 446 14.33 0.70 -32.26
CA ARG A 446 15.76 1.06 -32.14
C ARG A 446 16.26 1.07 -30.70
N ALA A 447 15.44 1.55 -29.75
CA ALA A 447 15.79 1.55 -28.34
C ALA A 447 15.98 0.12 -27.83
N LEU A 448 15.04 -0.78 -28.12
CA LEU A 448 15.13 -2.20 -27.76
C LEU A 448 16.35 -2.90 -28.40
N LEU A 449 16.64 -2.63 -29.68
CA LEU A 449 17.82 -3.16 -30.37
C LEU A 449 19.13 -2.73 -29.71
N ARG A 450 19.27 -1.45 -29.33
CA ARG A 450 20.51 -0.95 -28.69
C ARG A 450 20.72 -1.48 -27.28
N MET A 451 19.65 -1.94 -26.64
CA MET A 451 19.73 -2.69 -25.39
C MET A 451 20.12 -4.16 -25.61
N GLY A 452 20.30 -4.59 -26.87
CA GLY A 452 20.60 -5.96 -27.23
C GLY A 452 19.41 -6.89 -27.02
N LEU A 453 18.16 -6.42 -27.14
CA LEU A 453 16.95 -7.23 -27.04
C LEU A 453 16.54 -7.79 -28.42
N ASP A 454 17.51 -8.23 -29.23
CA ASP A 454 17.38 -8.57 -30.64
C ASP A 454 16.67 -9.90 -30.94
N THR A 455 16.59 -10.82 -29.96
CA THR A 455 16.03 -12.16 -30.17
C THR A 455 14.53 -12.31 -29.85
N GLU A 456 13.88 -11.28 -29.27
CA GLU A 456 12.46 -11.33 -28.82
C GLU A 456 11.65 -10.06 -29.20
N LEU A 457 12.08 -9.34 -30.23
CA LEU A 457 11.54 -8.00 -30.58
C LEU A 457 10.03 -7.98 -30.84
N GLY A 458 9.46 -8.97 -31.53
CA GLY A 458 8.09 -8.85 -32.05
C GLY A 458 7.00 -8.67 -30.99
N ALA A 459 7.05 -9.45 -29.91
CA ALA A 459 6.04 -9.40 -28.85
C ALA A 459 6.25 -8.21 -27.89
N ILE A 460 7.52 -7.92 -27.57
CA ILE A 460 7.90 -6.82 -26.69
C ILE A 460 7.65 -5.48 -27.38
N GLU A 461 8.07 -5.31 -28.65
CA GLU A 461 7.84 -4.10 -29.42
C GLU A 461 6.35 -3.80 -29.55
N LYS A 462 5.53 -4.80 -29.91
CA LYS A 462 4.08 -4.65 -29.95
C LYS A 462 3.53 -4.18 -28.60
N THR A 463 3.97 -4.80 -27.51
CA THR A 463 3.49 -4.46 -26.16
C THR A 463 3.90 -3.06 -25.72
N VAL A 464 5.15 -2.66 -25.96
CA VAL A 464 5.61 -1.31 -25.65
C VAL A 464 4.87 -0.28 -26.50
N VAL A 465 4.62 -0.56 -27.78
CA VAL A 465 3.80 0.29 -28.65
C VAL A 465 2.37 0.41 -28.11
N ASP A 466 1.73 -0.70 -27.72
CA ASP A 466 0.37 -0.69 -27.19
C ASP A 466 0.29 0.03 -25.83
N LEU A 467 1.30 -0.11 -24.96
CA LEU A 467 1.41 0.64 -23.70
C LEU A 467 1.54 2.14 -23.94
N VAL A 468 2.43 2.54 -24.86
CA VAL A 468 2.63 3.93 -25.25
C VAL A 468 1.34 4.52 -25.84
N ASN A 469 0.62 3.76 -26.67
CA ASN A 469 -0.68 4.17 -27.19
C ASN A 469 -1.73 4.34 -26.09
N ALA A 470 -1.77 3.44 -25.10
CA ALA A 470 -2.69 3.54 -23.98
C ALA A 470 -2.39 4.80 -23.14
N LEU A 471 -1.12 5.05 -22.83
CA LEU A 471 -0.69 6.25 -22.12
C LEU A 471 -1.07 7.52 -22.90
N PHE A 472 -0.78 7.56 -24.20
CA PHE A 472 -1.14 8.73 -25.01
C PHE A 472 -2.65 8.95 -25.14
N SER A 473 -3.44 7.89 -25.37
CA SER A 473 -4.90 8.00 -25.40
C SER A 473 -5.46 8.55 -24.08
N THR A 474 -4.89 8.13 -22.96
CA THR A 474 -5.23 8.64 -21.61
C THR A 474 -4.95 10.14 -21.52
N LEU A 475 -3.76 10.57 -21.98
CA LEU A 475 -3.35 11.96 -21.95
C LEU A 475 -4.11 12.83 -22.97
N LEU A 476 -4.60 12.25 -24.06
CA LEU A 476 -5.44 12.96 -25.03
C LEU A 476 -6.85 13.22 -24.50
N ASP A 477 -7.43 12.24 -23.80
CA ASP A 477 -8.74 12.37 -23.17
C ASP A 477 -8.69 13.33 -21.97
N ARG A 478 -7.61 13.23 -21.16
CA ARG A 478 -7.42 14.02 -19.94
C ARG A 478 -6.14 14.85 -19.98
N PHE A 479 -6.08 15.80 -20.92
CA PHE A 479 -4.88 16.59 -21.20
C PHE A 479 -4.29 17.35 -20.00
N TYR A 480 -5.11 17.78 -19.04
CA TYR A 480 -4.65 18.45 -17.82
C TYR A 480 -3.77 17.57 -16.92
N LEU A 481 -3.80 16.24 -17.07
CA LEU A 481 -2.91 15.33 -16.33
C LEU A 481 -1.49 15.33 -16.88
N PHE A 482 -1.30 15.70 -18.15
CA PHE A 482 -0.02 15.54 -18.86
C PHE A 482 1.11 16.41 -18.32
N PRO A 483 0.96 17.74 -18.14
CA PRO A 483 2.09 18.59 -17.72
C PRO A 483 2.69 18.15 -16.38
N THR A 484 1.86 17.59 -15.50
CA THR A 484 2.27 17.07 -14.19
C THR A 484 3.20 15.85 -14.28
N LEU A 485 3.06 15.00 -15.31
CA LEU A 485 3.98 13.87 -15.56
C LEU A 485 5.36 14.30 -16.04
N LEU A 486 5.47 15.50 -16.62
CA LEU A 486 6.73 16.01 -17.17
C LEU A 486 7.69 16.52 -16.08
N SER A 487 7.21 16.68 -14.84
CA SER A 487 8.01 17.15 -13.71
C SER A 487 8.91 16.03 -13.17
N PHE A 488 10.22 16.21 -13.31
CA PHE A 488 11.20 15.29 -12.72
C PHE A 488 11.07 15.18 -11.20
N ASP A 489 10.69 16.26 -10.51
CA ASP A 489 10.54 16.23 -9.07
C ASP A 489 9.27 15.49 -8.65
N ASN A 490 8.17 15.61 -9.41
CA ASN A 490 6.99 14.77 -9.20
C ASN A 490 7.30 13.28 -9.44
N LEU A 491 8.08 12.93 -10.47
CA LEU A 491 8.47 11.54 -10.71
C LEU A 491 9.31 10.97 -9.55
N LYS A 492 10.18 11.79 -8.94
CA LYS A 492 10.89 11.40 -7.71
C LYS A 492 9.95 11.25 -6.53
N ALA A 493 8.98 12.15 -6.36
CA ALA A 493 7.97 12.06 -5.31
C ALA A 493 7.15 10.77 -5.42
N VAL A 494 6.64 10.46 -6.62
CA VAL A 494 5.88 9.25 -6.94
C VAL A 494 6.71 8.00 -6.67
N SER A 495 7.97 7.95 -7.13
CA SER A 495 8.83 6.79 -6.90
C SER A 495 9.24 6.63 -5.43
N SER A 496 9.42 7.72 -4.69
CA SER A 496 9.79 7.68 -3.27
C SER A 496 8.67 7.21 -2.35
N ALA A 497 7.42 7.28 -2.81
CA ALA A 497 6.27 6.86 -2.01
C ALA A 497 6.24 5.35 -1.75
N HIS A 498 6.95 4.56 -2.57
CA HIS A 498 7.07 3.11 -2.43
C HIS A 498 8.40 2.66 -1.79
N TYR A 499 9.05 3.53 -1.00
CA TYR A 499 10.26 3.16 -0.28
C TYR A 499 9.90 2.50 1.06
N PRO A 500 10.35 1.26 1.34
CA PRO A 500 10.09 0.58 2.61
C PRO A 500 10.53 1.41 3.81
N GLU A 501 11.60 2.18 3.66
CA GLU A 501 12.14 3.07 4.68
C GLU A 501 11.24 4.24 4.98
N LEU A 502 10.55 4.77 3.98
CA LEU A 502 9.56 5.81 4.19
C LEU A 502 8.35 5.26 4.92
N CYS A 503 7.86 4.07 4.51
CA CYS A 503 6.84 3.34 5.25
C CYS A 503 7.25 3.11 6.71
N LEU A 504 8.51 2.68 6.95
CA LEU A 504 9.06 2.48 8.29
C LEU A 504 9.12 3.77 9.11
N ALA A 505 9.44 4.90 8.49
CA ALA A 505 9.44 6.20 9.15
C ALA A 505 8.04 6.60 9.62
N TYR A 506 7.01 6.38 8.80
CA TYR A 506 5.62 6.57 9.21
C TYR A 506 5.24 5.66 10.37
N MET A 507 5.53 4.35 10.26
CA MET A 507 5.21 3.39 11.32
C MET A 507 5.86 3.77 12.65
N ARG A 508 7.14 4.18 12.63
CA ARG A 508 7.86 4.65 13.83
C ARG A 508 7.31 5.96 14.38
N ALA A 509 6.86 6.87 13.53
CA ALA A 509 6.26 8.12 13.97
C ALA A 509 4.93 7.91 14.70
N MET A 510 4.24 6.80 14.43
CA MET A 510 2.98 6.43 15.08
C MET A 510 3.16 5.43 16.25
N ASP A 511 4.40 5.04 16.56
CA ASP A 511 4.70 4.00 17.55
C ASP A 511 5.31 4.58 18.85
N PRO A 512 4.65 4.40 20.01
CA PRO A 512 5.10 4.93 21.30
C PRO A 512 6.43 4.36 21.80
N HIS A 513 6.96 3.29 21.19
CA HIS A 513 8.28 2.77 21.50
C HIS A 513 9.41 3.52 20.78
N TYR A 514 9.12 4.32 19.75
CA TYR A 514 10.11 5.09 19.00
C TYR A 514 10.04 6.59 19.24
N VAL A 515 8.86 7.11 19.56
CA VAL A 515 8.62 8.54 19.83
C VAL A 515 7.80 8.73 21.09
N SER A 516 8.03 9.83 21.81
CA SER A 516 7.33 10.14 23.06
C SER A 516 5.91 10.65 22.84
N GLU A 517 5.66 11.32 21.71
CA GLU A 517 4.37 11.85 21.29
C GLU A 517 4.06 11.28 19.91
N PRO A 518 3.48 10.08 19.82
CA PRO A 518 3.16 9.45 18.55
C PRO A 518 2.15 10.26 17.75
N VAL A 519 2.35 10.29 16.43
CA VAL A 519 1.35 10.78 15.48
C VAL A 519 0.08 9.94 15.66
N SER A 520 -1.02 10.60 16.00
CA SER A 520 -2.30 9.97 16.29
C SER A 520 -3.39 10.62 15.48
N VAL A 521 -3.69 10.02 14.33
CA VAL A 521 -4.77 10.46 13.43
C VAL A 521 -5.63 9.27 13.02
N PRO A 522 -6.87 9.50 12.56
CA PRO A 522 -7.69 8.45 11.97
C PRO A 522 -7.02 7.84 10.74
N LEU A 523 -6.93 6.50 10.71
CA LEU A 523 -6.26 5.73 9.65
C LEU A 523 -7.24 5.06 8.68
N ASP A 524 -8.51 5.49 8.68
CA ASP A 524 -9.53 5.02 7.74
C ASP A 524 -9.49 5.75 6.39
N GLY A 525 -8.74 6.87 6.33
CA GLY A 525 -8.60 7.73 5.15
C GLY A 525 -9.89 8.33 4.63
N ARG A 526 -10.92 8.46 5.48
CA ARG A 526 -12.18 9.12 5.11
C ARG A 526 -11.98 10.64 4.98
N TYR A 527 -12.56 11.21 3.94
CA TYR A 527 -12.57 12.65 3.70
C TYR A 527 -13.83 13.11 2.98
N TYR A 528 -14.21 14.37 3.18
CA TYR A 528 -15.26 15.01 2.43
C TYR A 528 -14.72 15.70 1.18
N VAL A 529 -15.48 15.65 0.09
CA VAL A 529 -15.28 16.45 -1.12
C VAL A 529 -16.46 17.40 -1.27
N LEU A 530 -16.22 18.68 -1.02
CA LEU A 530 -17.15 19.75 -1.32
C LEU A 530 -16.97 20.14 -2.79
N THR A 531 -18.04 20.06 -3.58
CA THR A 531 -18.04 20.39 -5.00
C THR A 531 -19.00 21.54 -5.29
N ALA A 532 -18.58 22.49 -6.13
CA ALA A 532 -19.42 23.60 -6.60
C ALA A 532 -19.13 23.95 -8.07
N PHE A 533 -20.07 24.61 -8.75
CA PHE A 533 -19.82 25.12 -10.11
C PHE A 533 -18.89 26.33 -10.13
N PRO A 534 -18.15 26.54 -11.23
CA PRO A 534 -17.35 27.73 -11.45
C PRO A 534 -18.15 29.03 -11.23
N GLY A 535 -17.49 30.05 -10.68
CA GLY A 535 -18.06 31.32 -10.25
C GLY A 535 -18.67 31.30 -8.84
N THR A 536 -18.76 30.14 -8.18
CA THR A 536 -19.24 30.06 -6.80
C THR A 536 -18.14 30.47 -5.82
N LYS A 537 -18.37 31.50 -5.00
CA LYS A 537 -17.48 31.81 -3.88
C LYS A 537 -17.70 30.80 -2.77
N VAL A 538 -16.64 30.15 -2.31
CA VAL A 538 -16.68 29.15 -1.23
C VAL A 538 -15.71 29.56 -0.14
N THR A 539 -16.12 29.44 1.12
CA THR A 539 -15.27 29.69 2.30
C THR A 539 -15.53 28.62 3.35
N VAL A 540 -14.48 27.96 3.82
CA VAL A 540 -14.53 26.90 4.83
C VAL A 540 -13.76 27.35 6.06
N ARG A 541 -14.40 27.28 7.23
CA ARG A 541 -13.82 27.64 8.52
C ARG A 541 -13.93 26.51 9.53
N GLN A 542 -12.97 26.44 10.44
CA GLN A 542 -13.06 25.68 11.69
C GLN A 542 -12.97 26.67 12.84
N GLY A 543 -14.07 26.86 13.57
CA GLY A 543 -14.17 27.96 14.53
C GLY A 543 -13.90 29.33 13.87
N SER A 544 -12.87 30.03 14.33
CA SER A 544 -12.45 31.32 13.77
C SER A 544 -11.43 31.22 12.63
N GLU A 545 -10.87 30.03 12.39
CA GLU A 545 -9.75 29.85 11.47
C GLU A 545 -10.26 29.62 10.04
N LEU A 546 -9.62 30.28 9.08
CA LEU A 546 -9.91 30.11 7.66
C LEU A 546 -9.10 28.92 7.13
N ILE A 547 -9.81 27.83 6.80
CA ILE A 547 -9.21 26.57 6.38
C ILE A 547 -8.95 26.56 4.88
N ALA A 548 -9.97 26.90 4.09
CA ALA A 548 -9.89 27.00 2.64
C ALA A 548 -10.86 28.05 2.12
N ALA A 549 -10.53 28.68 0.98
CA ALA A 549 -11.46 29.54 0.27
C ALA A 549 -11.18 29.55 -1.22
N VAL A 550 -12.23 29.64 -2.03
CA VAL A 550 -12.16 29.78 -3.49
C VAL A 550 -12.99 30.99 -3.88
N GLU A 551 -12.39 31.93 -4.60
CA GLU A 551 -13.03 33.16 -5.09
C GLU A 551 -12.53 33.43 -6.52
N GLU A 552 -13.44 33.80 -7.43
CA GLU A 552 -13.13 33.95 -8.86
C GLU A 552 -12.45 32.69 -9.45
N ASP A 553 -12.89 31.50 -9.02
CA ASP A 553 -12.33 30.19 -9.39
C ASP A 553 -10.87 29.96 -8.99
N LEU A 554 -10.30 30.85 -8.17
CA LEU A 554 -8.94 30.77 -7.69
C LEU A 554 -8.90 30.45 -6.19
N PRO A 555 -8.04 29.51 -5.77
CA PRO A 555 -7.86 29.16 -4.36
C PRO A 555 -7.07 30.24 -3.62
N ALA A 556 -7.59 30.69 -2.47
CA ALA A 556 -6.91 31.60 -1.57
C ALA A 556 -5.77 30.91 -0.80
N GLU A 557 -4.79 31.70 -0.36
CA GLU A 557 -3.73 31.22 0.53
C GLU A 557 -4.22 31.19 1.98
N THR A 558 -3.98 30.07 2.66
CA THR A 558 -4.32 29.84 4.08
C THR A 558 -3.15 29.17 4.80
N GLY A 559 -3.24 29.04 6.12
CA GLY A 559 -2.25 28.31 6.93
C GLY A 559 -2.35 26.78 6.84
N TYR A 560 -3.29 26.24 6.05
CA TYR A 560 -3.57 24.81 5.98
C TYR A 560 -3.25 24.24 4.61
N ARG A 561 -2.76 22.99 4.57
CA ARG A 561 -2.46 22.27 3.33
C ARG A 561 -3.70 21.52 2.80
N ILE A 562 -4.81 22.23 2.65
CA ILE A 562 -6.07 21.66 2.18
C ILE A 562 -6.15 21.71 0.65
N PRO A 563 -6.40 20.58 -0.04
CA PRO A 563 -6.58 20.57 -1.50
C PRO A 563 -7.81 21.37 -1.88
N ASN A 564 -7.65 22.43 -2.67
CA ASN A 564 -8.76 23.25 -3.10
C ASN A 564 -8.52 24.00 -4.42
N GLY A 565 -9.60 24.32 -5.13
CA GLY A 565 -9.59 25.13 -6.34
C GLY A 565 -10.45 24.54 -7.46
N LEU A 566 -10.26 25.02 -8.69
CA LEU A 566 -10.92 24.52 -9.90
C LEU A 566 -10.18 23.28 -10.45
N TRP A 567 -10.78 22.11 -10.25
CA TRP A 567 -10.27 20.81 -10.70
C TRP A 567 -11.29 20.10 -11.58
N ALA A 568 -10.86 19.63 -12.76
CA ALA A 568 -11.73 18.96 -13.74
C ALA A 568 -13.02 19.76 -14.06
N GLY A 569 -12.93 21.09 -14.12
CA GLY A 569 -14.05 21.98 -14.46
C GLY A 569 -15.03 22.29 -13.31
N MET A 570 -14.75 21.83 -12.09
CA MET A 570 -15.56 22.07 -10.90
C MET A 570 -14.69 22.66 -9.79
N ILE A 571 -15.25 23.54 -8.96
CA ILE A 571 -14.61 23.90 -7.70
C ILE A 571 -14.68 22.69 -6.79
N ARG A 572 -13.54 22.26 -6.25
CA ARG A 572 -13.43 21.17 -5.27
C ARG A 572 -12.65 21.64 -4.06
N ILE A 573 -13.11 21.27 -2.87
CA ILE A 573 -12.38 21.43 -1.60
C ILE A 573 -12.43 20.09 -0.88
N VAL A 574 -11.26 19.55 -0.52
CA VAL A 574 -11.16 18.26 0.18
C VAL A 574 -10.86 18.47 1.66
N LEU A 575 -11.70 17.90 2.52
CA LEU A 575 -11.69 18.16 3.96
C LEU A 575 -11.59 16.84 4.73
N PRO A 576 -10.66 16.69 5.68
CA PRO A 576 -10.63 15.54 6.59
C PRO A 576 -11.99 15.28 7.23
N ALA A 577 -12.46 14.02 7.23
CA ALA A 577 -13.83 13.69 7.62
C ALA A 577 -14.08 13.71 9.14
N HIS A 578 -13.04 13.81 9.95
CA HIS A 578 -13.13 13.66 11.42
C HIS A 578 -13.26 14.98 12.17
N GLU A 579 -13.42 16.06 11.42
CA GLU A 579 -13.45 17.43 11.92
C GLU A 579 -14.80 18.08 11.65
N THR A 580 -15.09 19.18 12.37
CA THR A 580 -16.27 20.01 12.14
C THR A 580 -15.91 21.24 11.31
N TYR A 581 -16.71 21.56 10.30
CA TYR A 581 -16.51 22.74 9.46
C TYR A 581 -17.76 23.60 9.35
N GLN A 582 -17.56 24.90 9.18
CA GLN A 582 -18.58 25.83 8.76
C GLN A 582 -18.28 26.31 7.34
N VAL A 583 -19.21 26.07 6.43
CA VAL A 583 -19.07 26.40 5.01
C VAL A 583 -20.02 27.53 4.64
N THR A 584 -19.48 28.56 3.98
CA THR A 584 -20.26 29.64 3.36
C THR A 584 -20.07 29.61 1.85
N VAL A 585 -21.17 29.69 1.11
CA VAL A 585 -21.21 29.68 -0.35
C VAL A 585 -22.04 30.85 -0.87
N SER A 586 -21.69 31.42 -2.03
CA SER A 586 -22.46 32.52 -2.61
C SER A 586 -23.83 32.12 -3.16
N THR A 587 -24.04 30.83 -3.44
CA THR A 587 -25.29 30.24 -3.95
C THR A 587 -25.53 28.87 -3.33
N ASP A 588 -26.78 28.50 -3.10
CA ASP A 588 -27.20 27.16 -2.66
C ASP A 588 -27.40 26.18 -3.82
N GLN A 589 -27.31 26.66 -5.06
CA GLN A 589 -27.46 25.83 -6.25
C GLN A 589 -26.15 25.16 -6.65
N ASN A 590 -26.24 23.87 -7.00
CA ASN A 590 -25.12 23.08 -7.54
C ASN A 590 -23.92 22.98 -6.59
N VAL A 591 -24.20 22.99 -5.29
CA VAL A 591 -23.23 22.68 -4.24
C VAL A 591 -23.57 21.29 -3.71
N SER A 592 -22.60 20.39 -3.72
CA SER A 592 -22.74 19.04 -3.15
C SER A 592 -21.58 18.72 -2.21
N LEU A 593 -21.85 17.84 -1.27
CA LEU A 593 -20.84 17.32 -0.35
C LEU A 593 -20.89 15.81 -0.41
N THR A 594 -19.74 15.21 -0.67
CA THR A 594 -19.61 13.76 -0.77
C THR A 594 -18.62 13.27 0.27
N LEU A 595 -18.98 12.21 1.00
CA LEU A 595 -18.04 11.48 1.85
C LEU A 595 -17.36 10.38 1.01
N GLU A 596 -16.06 10.51 0.83
CA GLU A 596 -15.21 9.47 0.28
C GLU A 596 -14.78 8.54 1.42
N ASP A 597 -15.11 7.26 1.26
CA ASP A 597 -14.75 6.19 2.20
C ASP A 597 -13.98 5.13 1.40
N PRO A 598 -12.64 5.07 1.53
CA PRO A 598 -11.82 4.06 0.87
C PRO A 598 -12.24 2.61 1.18
N GLY A 599 -12.96 2.38 2.29
CA GLY A 599 -13.58 1.10 2.63
C GLY A 599 -14.81 0.74 1.79
N ARG A 600 -15.40 1.67 1.03
CA ARG A 600 -16.64 1.50 0.24
C ARG A 600 -16.39 1.64 -1.28
N VAL A 601 -17.32 1.13 -2.12
CA VAL A 601 -17.22 1.29 -3.60
C VAL A 601 -17.65 2.67 -3.99
N GLU A 602 -18.75 3.10 -3.40
CA GLU A 602 -19.44 4.31 -3.75
C GLU A 602 -19.24 5.33 -2.65
N SER A 603 -18.88 6.53 -3.10
CA SER A 603 -18.89 7.73 -2.31
C SER A 603 -20.32 8.02 -1.83
N THR A 604 -20.50 8.53 -0.61
CA THR A 604 -21.83 8.81 -0.04
C THR A 604 -22.15 10.30 -0.09
N GLU A 605 -23.15 10.71 -0.90
CA GLU A 605 -23.62 12.10 -0.92
C GLU A 605 -24.30 12.48 0.41
N GLN A 606 -23.95 13.65 0.93
CA GLN A 606 -24.42 14.18 2.20
C GLN A 606 -25.51 15.21 1.97
N ALA A 607 -26.59 15.12 2.75
CA ALA A 607 -27.66 16.11 2.69
C ALA A 607 -27.21 17.46 3.29
N LEU A 608 -27.36 18.53 2.52
CA LEU A 608 -26.99 19.88 2.94
C LEU A 608 -28.21 20.68 3.40
N SER A 609 -28.10 21.32 4.56
CA SER A 609 -29.13 22.22 5.11
C SER A 609 -28.60 23.65 5.15
N PHE A 610 -29.06 24.48 4.21
CA PHE A 610 -28.59 25.86 4.05
C PHE A 610 -29.37 26.85 4.92
N THR A 611 -28.63 27.79 5.52
CA THR A 611 -29.14 28.98 6.19
C THR A 611 -28.71 30.22 5.42
N GLN A 612 -29.65 31.08 5.04
CA GLN A 612 -29.33 32.33 4.35
C GLN A 612 -28.64 33.32 5.30
N THR A 613 -27.61 34.00 4.81
CA THR A 613 -26.79 34.98 5.54
C THR A 613 -26.58 36.24 4.69
N ALA A 614 -25.95 37.27 5.26
CA ALA A 614 -25.59 38.48 4.50
C ALA A 614 -24.52 38.22 3.42
N GLU A 615 -23.74 37.15 3.55
CA GLU A 615 -22.62 36.79 2.65
C GLU A 615 -22.99 35.69 1.64
N GLY A 616 -24.25 35.20 1.66
CA GLY A 616 -24.72 34.10 0.82
C GLY A 616 -25.48 33.06 1.64
N TYR A 617 -25.09 31.80 1.55
CA TYR A 617 -25.70 30.66 2.23
C TYR A 617 -24.66 29.92 3.07
N ARG A 618 -25.08 29.38 4.21
CA ARG A 618 -24.20 28.69 5.15
C ARG A 618 -24.75 27.32 5.53
N PHE A 619 -23.87 26.34 5.65
CA PHE A 619 -24.16 25.04 6.25
C PHE A 619 -22.97 24.57 7.08
N ASP A 620 -23.23 23.64 8.00
CA ASP A 620 -22.18 23.05 8.85
C ASP A 620 -21.96 21.60 8.42
N ILE A 621 -20.70 21.15 8.47
CA ILE A 621 -20.28 19.77 8.22
C ILE A 621 -19.90 19.19 9.57
N ALA A 622 -20.53 18.08 9.95
CA ALA A 622 -20.18 17.32 11.14
C ALA A 622 -19.11 16.27 10.83
N PRO A 623 -18.38 15.76 11.83
CA PRO A 623 -17.52 14.60 11.66
C PRO A 623 -18.32 13.40 11.14
N ALA A 624 -17.69 12.56 10.31
CA ALA A 624 -18.26 11.32 9.84
C ALA A 624 -18.26 10.27 10.97
N ASP A 625 -19.42 9.68 11.25
CA ASP A 625 -19.60 8.62 12.25
C ASP A 625 -18.88 7.31 11.90
#